data_AF-A0A564ZKE4-F1
#
_entry.id   AF-A0A564ZKE4-F1
#
_cell.length_a   1.000
_cell.length_b   1.000
_cell.length_c   1.000
_cell.angle_alpha   90.00
_cell.angle_beta   90.00
_cell.angle_gamma   90.00
#
_symmetry.space_group_name_H-M   'P 1'
#
loop_
_entity.id
_entity.type
_entity.pdbx_description
1 polymer ?
#
loop_
_entity_poly.entity_id
_entity_poly.type
_entity_poly.pdbx_seq_one_letter_code
_entity_poly.pdbx_strand_id
1 'polypeptide(L)'
;MNTDNLTQWTNLRFDYYWAGRTLLFTNQAQMGVLMLGYAIEAHFKHLISSDRTIALKHSFGHDFSRAFSVLRNAGYLQDVHVSSDFLEFIEDNFDRRYPSQTSRTIKRANSKGRPVSMAPDVIIPYDDFILQLDTSLTNVFGTPEASVLMRGIQVISCGGGHFFFHCNYAAIARLDTGLNLCEQNLELLKQRQPEIYQINFDEYQSRRKLLENREELLNSSRTSMRIIPHGGFEAALKAAASFVYLGKIVRLNDGTEIHVAEY
;
A
#
# COMPACT_ATOMS: atom_id res chain seq x y z
N MET A 1 -2.46 22.60 7.30
CA MET A 1 -1.20 21.86 7.15
C MET A 1 -0.35 22.58 6.09
N ASN A 2 0.97 22.70 6.26
CA ASN A 2 1.81 23.26 5.20
C ASN A 2 1.78 22.31 3.98
N THR A 3 1.43 22.81 2.79
CA THR A 3 1.37 22.05 1.52
C THR A 3 2.69 21.35 1.20
N ASP A 4 3.80 21.93 1.65
CA ASP A 4 5.13 21.36 1.46
C ASP A 4 5.31 20.06 2.25
N ASN A 5 4.74 20.00 3.47
CA ASN A 5 4.81 18.81 4.31
C ASN A 5 3.96 17.66 3.73
N LEU A 6 2.77 17.99 3.21
CA LEU A 6 1.90 17.02 2.55
C LEU A 6 2.61 16.37 1.34
N THR A 7 3.21 17.20 0.49
CA THR A 7 3.91 16.75 -0.72
C THR A 7 5.10 15.86 -0.36
N GLN A 8 5.89 16.25 0.65
CA GLN A 8 7.03 15.45 1.12
C GLN A 8 6.59 14.07 1.62
N TRP A 9 5.52 14.00 2.44
CA TRP A 9 5.01 12.72 2.92
C TRP A 9 4.41 11.86 1.82
N THR A 10 3.66 12.43 0.88
CA THR A 10 3.13 11.66 -0.26
C THR A 10 4.25 11.09 -1.11
N ASN A 11 5.28 11.89 -1.42
CA ASN A 11 6.42 11.41 -2.19
C ASN A 11 7.17 10.30 -1.44
N LEU A 12 7.42 10.47 -0.14
CA LEU A 12 8.09 9.45 0.67
C LEU A 12 7.31 8.13 0.71
N ARG A 13 5.99 8.18 0.92
CA ARG A 13 5.12 7.00 0.91
C ARG A 13 5.14 6.32 -0.45
N PHE A 14 5.05 7.11 -1.52
CA PHE A 14 5.09 6.62 -2.90
C PHE A 14 6.44 5.97 -3.21
N ASP A 15 7.56 6.62 -2.89
CA ASP A 15 8.91 6.15 -3.18
C ASP A 15 9.19 4.83 -2.49
N TYR A 16 8.82 4.68 -1.22
CA TYR A 16 8.95 3.40 -0.51
C TYR A 16 8.09 2.30 -1.11
N TYR A 17 6.84 2.62 -1.46
CA TYR A 17 5.93 1.64 -2.04
C TYR A 17 6.45 1.16 -3.41
N TRP A 18 6.78 2.12 -4.28
CA TRP A 18 7.30 1.85 -5.61
C TRP A 18 8.65 1.12 -5.59
N ALA A 19 9.57 1.52 -4.71
CA ALA A 19 10.85 0.84 -4.53
C ALA A 19 10.66 -0.58 -4.00
N GLY A 20 9.76 -0.79 -3.03
CA GLY A 20 9.49 -2.10 -2.46
C GLY A 20 8.98 -3.10 -3.49
N ARG A 21 8.03 -2.66 -4.33
CA ARG A 21 7.53 -3.46 -5.45
C ARG A 21 8.63 -3.76 -6.47
N THR A 22 9.39 -2.75 -6.89
CA THR A 22 10.50 -2.91 -7.85
C THR A 22 11.52 -3.94 -7.35
N LEU A 23 11.89 -3.87 -6.06
CA LEU A 23 12.85 -4.81 -5.45
C LEU A 23 12.30 -6.24 -5.40
N LEU A 24 11.01 -6.42 -5.05
CA LEU A 24 10.39 -7.75 -5.05
C LEU A 24 10.41 -8.37 -6.46
N PHE A 25 9.96 -7.64 -7.48
CA PHE A 25 9.92 -8.14 -8.86
C PHE A 25 11.29 -8.26 -9.54
N THR A 26 12.35 -7.78 -8.87
CA THR A 26 13.76 -7.96 -9.28
C THR A 26 14.51 -8.93 -8.36
N ASN A 27 13.78 -9.78 -7.64
CA ASN A 27 14.30 -10.87 -6.80
C ASN A 27 15.12 -10.41 -5.58
N GLN A 28 14.86 -9.20 -5.09
CA GLN A 28 15.43 -8.63 -3.86
C GLN A 28 14.39 -8.62 -2.73
N ALA A 29 13.76 -9.77 -2.48
CA ALA A 29 12.54 -9.88 -1.68
C ALA A 29 12.66 -9.29 -0.26
N GLN A 30 13.76 -9.54 0.45
CA GLN A 30 13.96 -9.02 1.80
C GLN A 30 14.00 -7.50 1.85
N MET A 31 14.73 -6.86 0.91
CA MET A 31 14.76 -5.40 0.82
C MET A 31 13.42 -4.85 0.32
N GLY A 32 12.75 -5.56 -0.58
CA GLY A 32 11.43 -5.18 -1.05
C GLY A 32 10.39 -5.14 0.06
N VAL A 33 10.28 -6.21 0.86
CA VAL A 33 9.38 -6.26 2.03
C VAL A 33 9.73 -5.19 3.05
N LEU A 34 11.03 -4.92 3.29
CA LEU A 34 11.47 -3.84 4.16
C LEU A 34 10.98 -2.47 3.67
N MET A 35 11.12 -2.18 2.37
CA MET A 35 10.64 -0.94 1.77
C MET A 35 9.11 -0.82 1.82
N LEU A 36 8.37 -1.91 1.61
CA LEU A 36 6.91 -1.92 1.79
C LEU A 36 6.52 -1.63 3.25
N GLY A 37 7.27 -2.17 4.21
CA GLY A 37 7.11 -1.80 5.62
C GLY A 37 7.37 -0.31 5.87
N TYR A 38 8.39 0.29 5.25
CA TYR A 38 8.62 1.73 5.34
C TYR A 38 7.49 2.54 4.70
N ALA A 39 6.87 2.05 3.61
CA ALA A 39 5.71 2.70 3.02
C ALA A 39 4.55 2.77 4.02
N ILE A 40 4.22 1.66 4.68
CA ILE A 40 3.18 1.60 5.73
C ILE A 40 3.55 2.52 6.91
N GLU A 41 4.78 2.44 7.39
CA GLU A 41 5.24 3.29 8.50
C GLU A 41 5.11 4.78 8.15
N ALA A 42 5.44 5.16 6.92
CA ALA A 42 5.28 6.53 6.44
C ALA A 42 3.80 6.97 6.37
N HIS A 43 2.85 6.08 6.07
CA HIS A 43 1.42 6.40 6.18
C HIS A 43 1.03 6.72 7.63
N PHE A 44 1.47 5.89 8.59
CA PHE A 44 1.20 6.13 10.01
C PHE A 44 1.83 7.43 10.49
N LYS A 45 3.13 7.64 10.20
CA LYS A 45 3.86 8.83 10.62
C LYS A 45 3.30 10.11 10.00
N HIS A 46 2.81 10.06 8.76
CA HIS A 46 2.15 11.21 8.14
C HIS A 46 0.92 11.63 8.96
N LEU A 47 0.03 10.69 9.30
CA LEU A 47 -1.14 10.96 10.15
C LEU A 47 -0.74 11.44 11.55
N ILE A 48 0.20 10.75 12.20
CA ILE A 48 0.68 11.14 13.53
C ILE A 48 1.25 12.56 13.50
N SER A 49 2.06 12.91 12.50
CA SER A 49 2.65 14.24 12.38
C SER A 49 1.62 15.34 12.07
N SER A 50 0.46 14.96 11.52
CA SER A 50 -0.65 15.87 11.26
C SER A 50 -1.49 16.19 12.50
N ASP A 51 -1.44 15.33 13.53
CA ASP A 51 -2.14 15.50 14.80
C ASP A 51 -1.14 15.73 15.95
N ARG A 52 -1.07 16.98 16.40
CA ARG A 52 -0.17 17.39 17.49
C ARG A 52 -0.47 16.67 18.82
N THR A 53 -1.72 16.32 19.09
CA THR A 53 -2.11 15.63 20.32
C THR A 53 -1.57 14.21 20.33
N ILE A 54 -1.59 13.52 19.19
CA ILE A 54 -0.99 12.18 19.05
C ILE A 54 0.53 12.29 19.08
N ALA A 55 1.11 13.19 18.28
CA ALA A 55 2.56 13.34 18.16
C ALA A 55 3.27 13.62 19.49
N LEU A 56 2.66 14.42 20.38
CA LEU A 56 3.25 14.75 21.69
C LEU A 56 3.15 13.60 22.69
N LYS A 57 2.13 12.76 22.59
CA LYS A 57 1.87 11.66 23.54
C LYS A 57 2.66 10.40 23.22
N HIS A 58 3.09 10.26 21.97
CA HIS A 58 3.63 9.01 21.48
C HIS A 58 4.89 9.23 20.65
N SER A 59 6.02 8.72 21.15
CA SER A 59 7.19 8.45 20.32
C SER A 59 7.05 7.04 19.77
N PHE A 60 6.88 6.91 18.46
CA PHE A 60 6.74 5.63 17.80
C PHE A 60 8.08 5.19 17.20
N GLY A 61 8.58 4.06 17.68
CA GLY A 61 9.56 3.26 16.94
C GLY A 61 8.85 2.45 15.83
N HIS A 62 9.44 1.32 15.45
CA HIS A 62 8.93 0.44 14.40
C HIS A 62 7.82 -0.52 14.88
N ASP A 63 6.90 -0.03 15.71
CA ASP A 63 5.79 -0.81 16.30
C ASP A 63 4.48 -0.50 15.55
N PHE A 64 4.19 -1.33 14.54
CA PHE A 64 3.08 -1.13 13.60
C PHE A 64 1.73 -1.38 14.29
N SER A 65 1.66 -2.40 15.13
CA SER A 65 0.47 -2.78 15.89
C SER A 65 0.02 -1.65 16.81
N ARG A 66 0.95 -1.08 17.57
CA ARG A 66 0.67 0.05 18.45
C ARG A 66 0.34 1.30 17.66
N ALA A 67 1.08 1.62 16.61
CA ALA A 67 0.81 2.81 15.78
C ALA A 67 -0.59 2.76 15.17
N PHE A 68 -0.98 1.61 14.60
CA PHE A 68 -2.31 1.40 14.03
C PHE A 68 -3.41 1.53 15.09
N SER A 69 -3.24 0.89 16.26
CA SER A 69 -4.20 0.98 17.37
C SER A 69 -4.38 2.42 17.88
N VAL A 70 -3.28 3.17 18.06
CA VAL A 70 -3.36 4.57 18.51
C VAL A 70 -4.09 5.44 17.48
N LEU A 71 -3.77 5.32 16.19
CA LEU A 71 -4.45 6.07 15.14
C LEU A 71 -5.94 5.72 15.08
N ARG A 72 -6.29 4.43 15.20
CA ARG A 72 -7.68 3.97 15.22
C ARG A 72 -8.44 4.52 16.43
N ASN A 73 -7.84 4.51 17.62
CA ASN A 73 -8.46 5.06 18.82
C ASN A 73 -8.62 6.59 18.77
N ALA A 74 -7.80 7.27 17.96
CA ALA A 74 -7.92 8.71 17.70
C ALA A 74 -8.93 9.04 16.59
N GLY A 75 -9.62 8.05 16.02
CA GLY A 75 -10.65 8.25 14.99
C GLY A 75 -10.12 8.23 13.56
N TYR A 76 -8.83 8.02 13.34
CA TYR A 76 -8.26 7.78 12.01
C TYR A 76 -8.43 6.31 11.60
N LEU A 77 -8.27 6.00 10.32
CA LEU A 77 -8.18 4.61 9.81
C LEU A 77 -9.37 3.69 10.17
N GLN A 78 -10.57 4.25 10.40
CA GLN A 78 -11.75 3.45 10.75
C GLN A 78 -12.20 2.53 9.61
N ASP A 79 -11.93 2.97 8.39
CA ASP A 79 -12.20 2.31 7.11
C ASP A 79 -11.08 1.33 6.69
N VAL A 80 -10.04 1.16 7.52
CA VAL A 80 -8.91 0.27 7.22
C VAL A 80 -9.06 -1.07 7.98
N HIS A 81 -8.96 -2.14 7.21
CA HIS A 81 -9.11 -3.53 7.65
C HIS A 81 -7.79 -4.28 7.47
N VAL A 82 -7.20 -4.68 8.59
CA VAL A 82 -5.95 -5.45 8.63
C VAL A 82 -5.96 -6.37 9.84
N SER A 83 -5.43 -7.59 9.70
CA SER A 83 -5.31 -8.52 10.81
C SER A 83 -4.11 -8.16 11.70
N SER A 84 -4.20 -8.50 13.00
CA SER A 84 -3.05 -8.39 13.91
C SER A 84 -1.87 -9.22 13.42
N ASP A 85 -2.14 -10.43 12.89
CA ASP A 85 -1.09 -11.32 12.38
C ASP A 85 -0.30 -10.70 11.24
N PHE A 86 -0.95 -9.93 10.36
CA PHE A 86 -0.25 -9.24 9.27
C PHE A 86 0.59 -8.06 9.78
N LEU A 87 0.10 -7.29 10.76
CA LEU A 87 0.89 -6.22 11.40
C LEU A 87 2.14 -6.78 12.08
N GLU A 88 2.00 -7.91 12.78
CA GLU A 88 3.12 -8.59 13.41
C GLU A 88 4.07 -9.23 12.40
N PHE A 89 3.55 -9.74 11.27
CA PHE A 89 4.37 -10.21 10.16
C PHE A 89 5.21 -9.07 9.55
N ILE A 90 4.62 -7.88 9.40
CA ILE A 90 5.34 -6.69 8.94
C ILE A 90 6.46 -6.35 9.93
N GLU A 91 6.16 -6.28 11.23
CA GLU A 91 7.13 -6.02 12.30
C GLU A 91 8.29 -7.02 12.28
N ASP A 92 7.96 -8.32 12.21
CA ASP A 92 8.94 -9.38 12.16
C ASP A 92 9.88 -9.20 10.96
N ASN A 93 9.37 -8.91 9.77
CA ASN A 93 10.21 -8.71 8.59
C ASN A 93 10.97 -7.39 8.58
N PHE A 94 10.41 -6.34 9.17
CA PHE A 94 11.05 -5.04 9.28
C PHE A 94 12.31 -5.08 10.17
N ASP A 95 12.29 -5.90 11.22
CA ASP A 95 13.40 -6.07 12.15
C ASP A 95 14.58 -6.88 11.57
N ARG A 96 14.41 -7.59 10.44
CA ARG A 96 15.40 -8.54 9.89
C ARG A 96 16.48 -7.88 9.02
N ARG A 97 17.20 -6.88 9.52
CA ARG A 97 18.27 -6.22 8.74
C ARG A 97 19.62 -6.90 8.88
N TYR A 98 19.93 -7.42 10.07
CA TYR A 98 21.20 -8.07 10.37
C TYR A 98 21.03 -9.58 10.68
N PRO A 99 22.05 -10.42 10.44
CA PRO A 99 21.97 -11.87 10.71
C PRO A 99 21.56 -12.23 12.14
N SER A 100 22.04 -11.45 13.12
CA SER A 100 21.68 -11.61 14.53
C SER A 100 20.20 -11.32 14.79
N GLN A 101 19.66 -10.27 14.16
CA GLN A 101 18.24 -9.93 14.23
C GLN A 101 17.39 -11.00 13.54
N THR A 102 17.79 -11.44 12.36
CA THR A 102 17.12 -12.52 11.62
C THR A 102 16.98 -13.78 12.45
N SER A 103 18.07 -14.21 13.10
CA SER A 103 18.06 -15.39 13.95
C SER A 103 17.10 -15.25 15.14
N ARG A 104 17.06 -14.06 15.75
CA ARG A 104 16.16 -13.76 16.88
C ARG A 104 14.70 -13.71 16.44
N THR A 105 14.40 -13.03 15.33
CA THR A 105 13.04 -12.91 14.79
C THR A 105 12.50 -14.27 14.38
N ILE A 106 13.27 -15.09 13.66
CA ILE A 106 12.83 -16.44 13.26
C ILE A 106 12.50 -17.28 14.49
N LYS A 107 13.34 -17.26 15.53
CA LYS A 107 13.05 -17.96 16.80
C LYS A 107 11.76 -17.46 17.45
N ARG A 108 11.56 -16.13 17.51
CA ARG A 108 10.35 -15.50 18.08
C ARG A 108 9.10 -15.88 17.29
N ALA A 109 9.14 -15.79 15.98
CA ALA A 109 8.02 -16.14 15.11
C ALA A 109 7.68 -17.64 15.21
N ASN A 110 8.68 -18.52 15.16
CA ASN A 110 8.50 -19.96 15.33
C ASN A 110 7.88 -20.31 16.70
N SER A 111 8.31 -19.66 17.79
CA SER A 111 7.71 -19.89 19.12
C SER A 111 6.24 -19.49 19.20
N LYS A 112 5.77 -18.64 18.28
CA LYS A 112 4.37 -18.19 18.17
C LYS A 112 3.62 -18.88 17.03
N GLY A 113 4.24 -19.86 16.35
CA GLY A 113 3.63 -20.56 15.21
C GLY A 113 3.45 -19.71 13.94
N ARG A 114 4.23 -18.63 13.78
CA ARG A 114 4.06 -17.66 12.69
C ARG A 114 5.02 -17.92 11.52
N PRO A 115 4.55 -17.81 10.26
CA PRO A 115 5.43 -17.88 9.10
C PRO A 115 6.26 -16.61 8.94
N VAL A 116 7.52 -16.75 8.53
CA VAL A 116 8.42 -15.61 8.20
C VAL A 116 8.90 -15.69 6.74
N SER A 117 8.06 -16.30 5.88
CA SER A 117 8.36 -16.50 4.47
C SER A 117 8.37 -15.17 3.71
N MET A 118 9.29 -15.05 2.75
CA MET A 118 9.42 -13.90 1.85
C MET A 118 9.20 -14.36 0.41
N ALA A 119 8.10 -15.07 0.18
CA ALA A 119 7.69 -15.46 -1.17
C ALA A 119 7.06 -14.25 -1.90
N PRO A 120 7.10 -14.19 -3.25
CA PRO A 120 6.61 -13.02 -3.98
C PRO A 120 5.13 -12.68 -3.73
N ASP A 121 4.30 -13.68 -3.46
CA ASP A 121 2.87 -13.57 -3.17
C ASP A 121 2.57 -12.73 -1.91
N VAL A 122 3.53 -12.58 -0.99
CA VAL A 122 3.38 -11.70 0.18
C VAL A 122 3.13 -10.25 -0.22
N ILE A 123 3.45 -9.83 -1.45
CA ILE A 123 3.19 -8.47 -1.94
C ILE A 123 1.69 -8.13 -1.96
N ILE A 124 0.82 -9.12 -2.19
CA ILE A 124 -0.62 -8.91 -2.33
C ILE A 124 -1.23 -8.26 -1.07
N PRO A 125 -1.05 -8.81 0.14
CA PRO A 125 -1.57 -8.17 1.35
C PRO A 125 -0.91 -6.80 1.65
N TYR A 126 0.35 -6.58 1.24
CA TYR A 126 0.96 -5.24 1.33
C TYR A 126 0.28 -4.23 0.41
N ASP A 127 0.05 -4.60 -0.85
CA ASP A 127 -0.57 -3.73 -1.85
C ASP A 127 -1.95 -3.28 -1.41
N ASP A 128 -2.76 -4.24 -0.93
CA ASP A 128 -4.09 -3.94 -0.45
C ASP A 128 -4.04 -3.05 0.79
N PHE A 129 -3.21 -3.39 1.78
CA PHE A 129 -3.12 -2.58 3.00
C PHE A 129 -2.61 -1.15 2.73
N ILE A 130 -1.58 -0.99 1.88
CA ILE A 130 -1.05 0.32 1.50
C ILE A 130 -2.12 1.16 0.78
N LEU A 131 -2.89 0.57 -0.13
CA LEU A 131 -3.92 1.30 -0.87
C LEU A 131 -5.18 1.58 -0.03
N GLN A 132 -5.48 0.76 0.98
CA GLN A 132 -6.46 1.10 2.01
C GLN A 132 -5.99 2.32 2.82
N LEU A 133 -4.74 2.33 3.28
CA LEU A 133 -4.16 3.46 3.99
C LEU A 133 -4.15 4.73 3.12
N ASP A 134 -3.84 4.60 1.83
CA ASP A 134 -3.85 5.72 0.89
C ASP A 134 -5.23 6.34 0.74
N THR A 135 -6.26 5.50 0.62
CA THR A 135 -7.65 5.93 0.50
C THR A 135 -8.08 6.67 1.77
N SER A 136 -7.81 6.08 2.93
CA SER A 136 -8.13 6.68 4.24
C SER A 136 -7.43 8.02 4.43
N LEU A 137 -6.13 8.12 4.11
CA LEU A 137 -5.40 9.40 4.17
C LEU A 137 -5.98 10.43 3.20
N THR A 138 -6.29 10.03 1.98
CA THR A 138 -6.87 10.93 0.97
C THR A 138 -8.19 11.53 1.46
N ASN A 139 -9.02 10.72 2.11
CA ASN A 139 -10.27 11.17 2.75
C ASN A 139 -10.00 12.14 3.91
N VAL A 140 -9.00 11.86 4.76
CA VAL A 140 -8.62 12.71 5.90
C VAL A 140 -8.13 14.09 5.44
N PHE A 141 -7.27 14.14 4.42
CA PHE A 141 -6.70 15.40 3.93
C PHE A 141 -7.57 16.12 2.90
N GLY A 142 -8.53 15.42 2.29
CA GLY A 142 -9.49 15.98 1.35
C GLY A 142 -8.87 16.53 0.06
N THR A 143 -7.73 16.00 -0.37
CA THR A 143 -6.99 16.54 -1.52
C THR A 143 -6.32 15.43 -2.34
N PRO A 144 -6.39 15.44 -3.69
CA PRO A 144 -5.80 14.42 -4.55
C PRO A 144 -4.29 14.23 -4.37
N GLU A 145 -3.57 15.29 -4.03
CA GLU A 145 -2.12 15.32 -3.81
C GLU A 145 -1.68 14.47 -2.61
N ALA A 146 -2.62 14.00 -1.80
CA ALA A 146 -2.38 13.04 -0.73
C ALA A 146 -2.35 11.57 -1.22
N SER A 147 -2.64 11.27 -2.49
CA SER A 147 -2.74 9.87 -2.96
C SER A 147 -1.45 9.34 -3.59
N VAL A 148 -0.97 8.20 -3.10
CA VAL A 148 0.09 7.41 -3.75
C VAL A 148 -0.41 6.69 -5.00
N LEU A 149 -1.70 6.34 -5.09
CA LEU A 149 -2.27 5.79 -6.33
C LEU A 149 -2.23 6.82 -7.47
N MET A 150 -2.60 8.07 -7.18
CA MET A 150 -2.48 9.16 -8.14
C MET A 150 -1.02 9.34 -8.60
N ARG A 151 -0.04 9.26 -7.67
CA ARG A 151 1.38 9.28 -8.03
C ARG A 151 1.78 8.11 -8.93
N GLY A 152 1.31 6.91 -8.62
CA GLY A 152 1.52 5.72 -9.46
C GLY A 152 1.02 5.90 -10.89
N ILE A 153 -0.17 6.49 -11.06
CA ILE A 153 -0.71 6.86 -12.38
C ILE A 153 0.18 7.90 -13.07
N GLN A 154 0.62 8.92 -12.35
CA GLN A 154 1.45 9.99 -12.91
C GLN A 154 2.80 9.51 -13.45
N VAL A 155 3.33 8.39 -12.93
CA VAL A 155 4.63 7.87 -13.36
C VAL A 155 4.53 6.59 -14.19
N ILE A 156 3.35 6.22 -14.67
CA ILE A 156 3.15 4.96 -15.40
C ILE A 156 4.04 4.85 -16.64
N SER A 157 4.30 5.97 -17.32
CA SER A 157 5.17 6.05 -18.51
C SER A 157 6.67 5.92 -18.17
N CYS A 158 7.04 6.02 -16.90
CA CYS A 158 8.44 5.96 -16.46
C CYS A 158 8.98 4.52 -16.41
N GLY A 159 10.31 4.42 -16.43
CA GLY A 159 11.04 3.16 -16.46
C GLY A 159 10.62 2.14 -15.39
N GLY A 160 10.12 2.56 -14.23
CA GLY A 160 9.60 1.66 -13.19
C GLY A 160 8.09 1.76 -12.91
N GLY A 161 7.34 2.62 -13.62
CA GLY A 161 5.88 2.76 -13.42
C GLY A 161 5.11 1.47 -13.66
N HIS A 162 5.62 0.63 -14.57
CA HIS A 162 5.07 -0.70 -14.85
C HIS A 162 5.10 -1.64 -13.62
N PHE A 163 6.10 -1.55 -12.75
CA PHE A 163 6.15 -2.37 -11.53
C PHE A 163 5.07 -1.97 -10.54
N PHE A 164 4.60 -0.72 -10.57
CA PHE A 164 3.52 -0.26 -9.70
C PHE A 164 2.23 -1.05 -9.97
N PHE A 165 1.89 -1.32 -11.23
CA PHE A 165 0.63 -1.98 -11.60
C PHE A 165 0.75 -3.50 -11.82
N HIS A 166 1.94 -4.01 -12.10
CA HIS A 166 2.17 -5.43 -12.37
C HIS A 166 1.75 -6.34 -11.20
N CYS A 167 0.82 -7.28 -11.41
CA CYS A 167 0.21 -8.07 -10.34
C CYS A 167 -0.40 -7.25 -9.17
N ASN A 168 -0.65 -5.95 -9.35
CA ASN A 168 -1.23 -5.09 -8.32
C ASN A 168 -2.76 -5.04 -8.42
N TYR A 169 -3.41 -6.12 -8.02
CA TYR A 169 -4.88 -6.22 -8.10
C TYR A 169 -5.58 -5.10 -7.31
N ALA A 170 -4.99 -4.67 -6.18
CA ALA A 170 -5.54 -3.61 -5.36
C ALA A 170 -5.51 -2.24 -6.07
N ALA A 171 -4.45 -1.93 -6.83
CA ALA A 171 -4.38 -0.69 -7.63
C ALA A 171 -5.34 -0.75 -8.81
N ILE A 172 -5.42 -1.87 -9.51
CA ILE A 172 -6.29 -2.03 -10.68
C ILE A 172 -7.77 -1.97 -10.28
N ALA A 173 -8.15 -2.59 -9.16
CA ALA A 173 -9.50 -2.51 -8.62
C ALA A 173 -9.91 -1.08 -8.23
N ARG A 174 -8.94 -0.21 -7.92
CA ARG A 174 -9.16 1.20 -7.53
C ARG A 174 -8.79 2.19 -8.64
N LEU A 175 -8.54 1.70 -9.86
CA LEU A 175 -8.03 2.52 -10.95
C LEU A 175 -8.95 3.69 -11.28
N ASP A 176 -10.26 3.46 -11.32
CA ASP A 176 -11.26 4.50 -11.62
C ASP A 176 -11.24 5.60 -10.54
N THR A 177 -11.04 5.25 -9.27
CA THR A 177 -10.81 6.22 -8.19
C THR A 177 -9.55 7.04 -8.44
N GLY A 178 -8.44 6.38 -8.81
CA GLY A 178 -7.19 7.06 -9.15
C GLY A 178 -7.33 8.04 -10.32
N LEU A 179 -8.05 7.65 -11.37
CA LEU A 179 -8.35 8.52 -12.52
C LEU A 179 -9.19 9.73 -12.10
N ASN A 180 -10.22 9.53 -11.27
CA ASN A 180 -11.02 10.63 -10.73
C ASN A 180 -10.16 11.62 -9.91
N LEU A 181 -9.19 11.13 -9.13
CA LEU A 181 -8.25 11.99 -8.40
C LEU A 181 -7.36 12.80 -9.35
N CYS A 182 -6.88 12.19 -10.45
CA CYS A 182 -6.15 12.92 -11.48
C CYS A 182 -6.99 14.04 -12.10
N GLU A 183 -8.26 13.79 -12.41
CA GLU A 183 -9.18 14.78 -12.96
C GLU A 183 -9.46 15.92 -11.99
N GLN A 184 -9.70 15.61 -10.71
CA GLN A 184 -9.83 16.63 -9.66
C GLN A 184 -8.57 17.49 -9.55
N ASN A 185 -7.38 16.88 -9.60
CA ASN A 185 -6.11 17.61 -9.57
C ASN A 185 -5.93 18.51 -10.80
N LEU A 186 -6.37 18.09 -12.00
CA LEU A 186 -6.35 18.93 -13.20
C LEU A 186 -7.27 20.14 -13.06
N GLU A 187 -8.45 20.00 -12.49
CA GLU A 187 -9.35 21.13 -12.23
C GLU A 187 -8.75 22.11 -11.20
N LEU A 188 -8.07 21.62 -10.17
CA LEU A 188 -7.32 22.46 -9.24
C LEU A 188 -6.16 23.20 -9.94
N LEU A 189 -5.41 22.51 -10.81
CA LEU A 189 -4.33 23.12 -11.60
C LEU A 189 -4.86 24.19 -12.55
N LYS A 190 -5.99 23.96 -13.20
CA LYS A 190 -6.64 24.94 -14.09
C LYS A 190 -6.94 26.25 -13.37
N GLN A 191 -7.33 26.18 -12.10
CA GLN A 191 -7.65 27.34 -11.27
C GLN A 191 -6.39 28.03 -10.73
N ARG A 192 -5.37 27.26 -10.32
CA ARG A 192 -4.19 27.78 -9.61
C ARG A 192 -3.04 28.19 -10.54
N GLN A 193 -2.84 27.45 -11.63
CA GLN A 193 -1.69 27.54 -12.52
C GLN A 193 -2.11 27.24 -13.98
N PRO A 194 -2.97 28.10 -14.57
CA PRO A 194 -3.52 27.87 -15.92
C PRO A 194 -2.44 27.75 -17.00
N GLU A 195 -1.26 28.32 -16.79
CA GLU A 195 -0.13 28.28 -17.73
C GLU A 195 0.45 26.87 -17.94
N ILE A 196 0.33 25.97 -16.95
CA ILE A 196 0.79 24.58 -17.08
C ILE A 196 -0.35 23.58 -17.26
N TYR A 197 -1.62 24.03 -17.23
CA TYR A 197 -2.78 23.15 -17.31
C TYR A 197 -2.78 22.31 -18.58
N GLN A 198 -2.61 22.92 -19.75
CA GLN A 198 -2.72 22.21 -21.03
C GLN A 198 -1.68 21.09 -21.14
N ILE A 199 -0.44 21.35 -20.71
CA ILE A 199 0.64 20.36 -20.71
C ILE A 199 0.27 19.17 -19.81
N ASN A 200 -0.26 19.43 -18.62
CA ASN A 200 -0.66 18.37 -17.68
C ASN A 200 -1.90 17.60 -18.19
N PHE A 201 -2.83 18.28 -18.87
CA PHE A 201 -3.99 17.65 -19.46
C PHE A 201 -3.61 16.70 -20.61
N ASP A 202 -2.73 17.14 -21.52
CA ASP A 202 -2.27 16.32 -22.64
C ASP A 202 -1.53 15.07 -22.15
N GLU A 203 -0.69 15.24 -21.13
CA GLU A 203 0.04 14.15 -20.49
C GLU A 203 -0.91 13.19 -19.74
N TYR A 204 -1.96 13.69 -19.08
CA TYR A 204 -3.02 12.86 -18.50
C TYR A 204 -3.72 12.01 -19.58
N GLN A 205 -4.08 12.60 -20.72
CA GLN A 205 -4.71 11.87 -21.82
C GLN A 205 -3.80 10.76 -22.37
N SER A 206 -2.49 11.03 -22.46
CA SER A 206 -1.49 10.03 -22.86
C SER A 206 -1.46 8.85 -21.88
N ARG A 207 -1.38 9.14 -20.58
CA ARG A 207 -1.36 8.11 -19.51
C ARG A 207 -2.67 7.32 -19.43
N ARG A 208 -3.81 7.97 -19.61
CA ARG A 208 -5.13 7.33 -19.58
C ARG A 208 -5.22 6.18 -20.60
N LYS A 209 -4.70 6.38 -21.82
CA LYS A 209 -4.66 5.33 -22.85
C LYS A 209 -3.86 4.10 -22.40
N LEU A 210 -2.76 4.31 -21.67
CA LEU A 210 -1.97 3.21 -21.11
C LEU A 210 -2.72 2.45 -20.01
N LEU A 211 -3.65 3.13 -19.33
CA LEU A 211 -4.43 2.57 -18.23
C LEU A 211 -5.67 1.79 -18.67
N GLU A 212 -6.10 1.94 -19.93
CA GLU A 212 -7.27 1.24 -20.48
C GLU A 212 -7.06 -0.27 -20.59
N ASN A 213 -5.82 -0.72 -20.80
CA ASN A 213 -5.49 -2.14 -20.93
C ASN A 213 -5.10 -2.77 -19.58
N ARG A 214 -6.10 -3.06 -18.74
CA ARG A 214 -5.90 -3.65 -17.38
C ARG A 214 -5.10 -4.95 -17.40
N GLU A 215 -5.24 -5.79 -18.42
CA GLU A 215 -4.50 -7.04 -18.55
C GLU A 215 -3.00 -6.79 -18.76
N GLU A 216 -2.65 -5.85 -19.62
CA GLU A 216 -1.26 -5.45 -19.86
C GLU A 216 -0.63 -4.80 -18.62
N LEU A 217 -1.40 -3.99 -17.88
CA LEU A 217 -0.96 -3.43 -16.61
C LEU A 217 -0.59 -4.53 -15.60
N LEU A 218 -1.44 -5.57 -15.48
CA LEU A 218 -1.19 -6.70 -14.60
C LEU A 218 -0.02 -7.57 -15.08
N ASN A 219 0.25 -7.61 -16.38
CA ASN A 219 1.22 -8.51 -17.00
C ASN A 219 2.38 -7.75 -17.68
N SER A 220 3.08 -6.89 -16.94
CA SER A 220 4.24 -6.19 -17.49
C SER A 220 5.26 -7.13 -18.13
N SER A 221 5.65 -6.83 -19.37
CA SER A 221 6.68 -7.55 -20.12
C SER A 221 8.11 -7.36 -19.58
N ARG A 222 8.29 -6.46 -18.60
CA ARG A 222 9.60 -6.11 -18.02
C ARG A 222 10.01 -7.01 -16.86
N THR A 223 9.15 -7.93 -16.43
CA THR A 223 9.50 -8.98 -15.48
C THR A 223 8.92 -10.32 -15.89
N SER A 224 9.65 -11.39 -15.59
CA SER A 224 9.21 -12.77 -15.77
C SER A 224 8.46 -13.31 -14.55
N MET A 225 8.55 -12.64 -13.41
CA MET A 225 7.83 -13.01 -12.20
C MET A 225 6.33 -12.76 -12.42
N ARG A 226 5.49 -13.73 -12.10
CA ARG A 226 4.03 -13.59 -12.17
C ARG A 226 3.41 -14.19 -10.92
N ILE A 227 2.43 -13.48 -10.37
CA ILE A 227 1.66 -13.94 -9.23
C ILE A 227 0.24 -14.19 -9.75
N ILE A 228 -0.10 -15.47 -9.90
CA ILE A 228 -1.41 -15.90 -10.37
C ILE A 228 -2.27 -16.13 -9.12
N PRO A 229 -3.30 -15.30 -8.87
CA PRO A 229 -4.17 -15.49 -7.73
C PRO A 229 -5.01 -16.77 -7.92
N HIS A 230 -5.27 -17.44 -6.80
CA HIS A 230 -6.26 -18.53 -6.79
C HIS A 230 -7.64 -17.97 -7.21
N GLY A 231 -8.33 -18.69 -8.09
CA GLY A 231 -9.59 -18.23 -8.70
C GLY A 231 -9.44 -17.31 -9.93
N GLY A 232 -8.22 -16.94 -10.31
CA GLY A 232 -7.94 -16.14 -11.52
C GLY A 232 -8.10 -14.62 -11.33
N PHE A 233 -7.76 -13.87 -12.38
CA PHE A 233 -7.65 -12.40 -12.31
C PHE A 233 -8.97 -11.71 -11.94
N GLU A 234 -10.09 -12.12 -12.53
CA GLU A 234 -11.41 -11.54 -12.24
C GLU A 234 -11.84 -11.74 -10.78
N ALA A 235 -11.56 -12.92 -10.21
CA ALA A 235 -11.85 -13.19 -8.80
C ALA A 235 -11.01 -12.32 -7.87
N ALA A 236 -9.72 -12.14 -8.19
CA ALA A 236 -8.83 -11.27 -7.41
C ALA A 236 -9.21 -9.80 -7.52
N LEU A 237 -9.58 -9.32 -8.71
CA LEU A 237 -10.08 -7.96 -8.91
C LEU A 237 -11.39 -7.75 -8.15
N LYS A 238 -12.31 -8.71 -8.20
CA LYS A 238 -13.55 -8.67 -7.44
C LYS A 238 -13.27 -8.65 -5.94
N ALA A 239 -12.40 -9.51 -5.43
CA ALA A 239 -12.03 -9.57 -4.01
C ALA A 239 -11.35 -8.27 -3.54
N ALA A 240 -10.47 -7.69 -4.37
CA ALA A 240 -9.82 -6.41 -4.12
C ALA A 240 -10.82 -5.23 -4.17
N ALA A 241 -11.83 -5.29 -5.04
CA ALA A 241 -12.89 -4.29 -5.15
C ALA A 241 -13.93 -4.41 -4.02
N SER A 242 -14.24 -5.64 -3.58
CA SER A 242 -15.22 -5.94 -2.54
C SER A 242 -14.63 -5.99 -1.14
N PHE A 243 -13.34 -5.70 -0.97
CA PHE A 243 -12.63 -5.72 0.30
C PHE A 243 -12.78 -7.04 1.05
N VAL A 244 -12.20 -8.10 0.50
CA VAL A 244 -12.24 -9.41 1.14
C VAL A 244 -10.82 -9.97 1.22
N TYR A 245 -10.01 -9.47 2.16
CA TYR A 245 -8.99 -10.32 2.76
C TYR A 245 -9.71 -11.20 3.80
N LEU A 246 -10.16 -12.39 3.38
CA LEU A 246 -10.72 -13.40 4.30
C LEU A 246 -9.57 -13.97 5.13
N GLY A 247 -9.16 -13.24 6.17
CA GLY A 247 -8.94 -13.92 7.43
C GLY A 247 -10.32 -14.25 7.99
N LYS A 248 -10.99 -15.30 7.48
CA LYS A 248 -12.27 -15.71 8.03
C LYS A 248 -12.00 -16.21 9.44
N ILE A 249 -12.50 -15.49 10.44
CA ILE A 249 -12.56 -16.01 11.80
C ILE A 249 -13.70 -17.02 11.81
N VAL A 250 -13.36 -18.31 11.75
CA VAL A 250 -14.33 -19.38 11.96
C VAL A 250 -14.39 -19.61 13.46
N ARG A 251 -15.52 -19.24 14.08
CA ARG A 251 -15.83 -19.69 15.45
C ARG A 251 -16.32 -21.14 15.38
N LEU A 252 -15.56 -22.03 15.98
CA LEU A 252 -16.00 -23.40 16.24
C LEU A 252 -17.10 -23.42 17.30
N ASN A 253 -17.83 -24.54 17.38
CA ASN A 253 -18.93 -24.73 18.34
C ASN A 253 -18.48 -24.67 19.80
N ASP A 254 -17.18 -24.84 20.09
CA ASP A 254 -16.59 -24.71 21.41
C ASP A 254 -16.15 -23.28 21.78
N GLY A 255 -16.38 -22.32 20.87
CA GLY A 255 -15.99 -20.92 21.03
C GLY A 255 -14.57 -20.60 20.57
N THR A 256 -13.80 -21.58 20.09
CA THR A 256 -12.45 -21.35 19.54
C THR A 256 -12.54 -20.56 18.23
N GLU A 257 -11.75 -19.49 18.15
CA GLU A 257 -11.60 -18.68 16.94
C GLU A 257 -10.42 -19.20 16.11
N ILE A 258 -10.70 -19.62 14.87
CA ILE A 258 -9.67 -20.05 13.91
C ILE A 258 -9.57 -19.02 12.81
N HIS A 259 -8.35 -18.53 12.56
CA HIS A 259 -8.02 -17.74 11.38
C HIS A 259 -7.88 -18.68 10.19
N VAL A 260 -8.90 -18.73 9.34
CA VAL A 260 -8.87 -19.50 8.10
C VAL A 260 -8.53 -18.55 6.96
N ALA A 261 -7.36 -18.73 6.36
CA ALA A 261 -7.12 -18.24 5.01
C ALA A 261 -7.97 -19.12 4.08
N GLU A 262 -9.08 -18.60 3.55
CA GLU A 262 -9.79 -19.29 2.47
C GLU A 262 -9.00 -19.04 1.16
N TYR A 263 -8.47 -20.12 0.60
CA TYR A 263 -7.74 -20.18 -0.69
C TYR A 263 -8.71 -20.36 -1.87
#